data_AF-A0A526PAR5-F1
#
_entry.id   AF-A0A526PAR5-F1
#
_cell.length_a   1.000
_cell.length_b   1.000
_cell.length_c   1.000
_cell.angle_alpha   90.00
_cell.angle_beta   90.00
_cell.angle_gamma   90.00
#
_symmetry.space_group_name_H-M   'P 1'
#
loop_
_entity.id
_entity.type
_entity.pdbx_description
1 polymer ?
#
loop_
_entity_poly.entity_id
_entity_poly.type
_entity_poly.pdbx_seq_one_letter_code
_entity_poly.pdbx_strand_id
1 'polypeptide(L)'
;GAAAPKLVSREMLSGMKKGSVLVDVAIDQGGCFETSHATTHAEPTYEVDGVIHYCVANMPGAVPVTSAQALNNATLHYGLQLADKGLKAILDDHHLRNGLNVHKGKITNRAVAEALGYEMAEPKTALAA
;
A
#
# COMPACT_ATOMS: atom_id res chain seq x y z
N GLY A 1 6.31 0.41 1.32
CA GLY A 1 6.28 1.85 1.06
C GLY A 1 6.57 2.58 2.36
N ALA A 2 6.91 3.87 2.30
CA ALA A 2 7.01 4.69 3.50
C ALA A 2 5.60 4.89 4.11
N ALA A 3 5.54 5.21 5.41
CA ALA A 3 4.28 5.56 6.05
C ALA A 3 3.69 6.85 5.43
N ALA A 4 2.36 6.93 5.39
CA ALA A 4 1.68 8.14 4.93
C ALA A 4 2.02 9.32 5.87
N PRO A 5 2.30 10.52 5.33
CA PRO A 5 2.53 11.70 6.15
C PRO A 5 1.25 12.09 6.90
N LYS A 6 1.40 12.56 8.14
CA LYS A 6 0.29 13.08 8.94
C LYS A 6 -0.01 14.52 8.53
N LEU A 7 -1.14 14.70 7.84
CA LEU A 7 -1.56 15.98 7.26
C LEU A 7 -2.65 16.68 8.08
N VAL A 8 -3.49 15.89 8.75
CA VAL A 8 -4.51 16.42 9.68
C VAL A 8 -4.04 16.11 11.09
N SER A 9 -3.68 17.16 11.83
CA SER A 9 -3.26 17.01 13.22
C SER A 9 -4.48 16.88 14.14
N ARG A 10 -4.27 16.33 15.34
CA ARG A 10 -5.34 16.20 16.33
C ARG A 10 -5.96 17.56 16.67
N GLU A 11 -5.18 18.62 16.76
CA GLU A 11 -5.65 19.96 17.11
C GLU A 11 -6.65 20.50 16.10
N MET A 12 -6.50 20.13 14.80
CA MET A 12 -7.41 20.56 13.74
C MET A 12 -8.83 20.02 13.93
N LEU A 13 -9.00 18.90 14.64
CA LEU A 13 -10.34 18.31 14.89
C LEU A 13 -11.22 19.25 15.73
N SER A 14 -10.62 20.07 16.60
CA SER A 14 -11.38 21.02 17.43
C SER A 14 -12.13 22.08 16.61
N GLY A 15 -11.65 22.39 15.40
CA GLY A 15 -12.30 23.30 14.46
C GLY A 15 -13.38 22.64 13.59
N MET A 16 -13.54 21.32 13.69
CA MET A 16 -14.51 20.58 12.89
C MET A 16 -15.90 20.60 13.52
N LYS A 17 -16.92 20.47 12.68
CA LYS A 17 -18.30 20.34 13.15
C LYS A 17 -18.48 18.98 13.83
N LYS A 18 -19.13 18.96 14.99
CA LYS A 18 -19.54 17.71 15.65
C LYS A 18 -20.45 16.89 14.73
N GLY A 19 -20.22 15.59 14.67
CA GLY A 19 -20.87 14.64 13.76
C GLY A 19 -20.31 14.65 12.34
N SER A 20 -19.27 15.45 12.03
CA SER A 20 -18.57 15.33 10.75
C SER A 20 -17.82 14.00 10.64
N VAL A 21 -17.52 13.59 9.40
CA VAL A 21 -16.90 12.30 9.10
C VAL A 21 -15.57 12.52 8.38
N LEU A 22 -14.54 11.82 8.85
CA LEU A 22 -13.24 11.69 8.21
C LEU A 22 -13.08 10.28 7.65
N VAL A 23 -12.82 10.16 6.35
CA VAL A 23 -12.57 8.87 5.68
C VAL A 23 -11.10 8.81 5.29
N ASP A 24 -10.31 7.99 5.98
CA ASP A 24 -8.87 7.87 5.73
C ASP A 24 -8.58 6.71 4.76
N VAL A 25 -8.47 7.02 3.48
CA VAL A 25 -8.14 6.02 2.44
C VAL A 25 -6.66 5.65 2.46
N ALA A 26 -5.80 6.46 3.09
CA ALA A 26 -4.36 6.17 3.22
C ALA A 26 -4.06 5.21 4.39
N ILE A 27 -5.09 4.62 5.00
CA ILE A 27 -4.94 3.80 6.21
C ILE A 27 -4.07 2.56 6.01
N ASP A 28 -4.04 1.99 4.79
CA ASP A 28 -3.18 0.86 4.44
C ASP A 28 -1.67 1.19 4.54
N GLN A 29 -1.32 2.47 4.65
CA GLN A 29 0.04 2.96 4.90
C GLN A 29 0.15 3.73 6.24
N GLY A 30 -0.75 3.47 7.19
CA GLY A 30 -0.77 4.08 8.52
C GLY A 30 -1.67 5.31 8.66
N GLY A 31 -2.33 5.76 7.58
CA GLY A 31 -3.30 6.86 7.59
C GLY A 31 -2.67 8.26 7.56
N CYS A 32 -3.36 9.23 6.97
CA CYS A 32 -2.91 10.62 6.87
C CYS A 32 -3.45 11.53 7.99
N PHE A 33 -4.31 11.04 8.88
CA PHE A 33 -4.69 11.76 10.11
C PHE A 33 -3.89 11.25 11.31
N GLU A 34 -3.53 12.13 12.23
CA GLU A 34 -2.84 11.73 13.48
C GLU A 34 -3.70 10.82 14.35
N THR A 35 -5.02 11.02 14.30
CA THR A 35 -6.02 10.27 15.06
C THR A 35 -6.50 8.99 14.35
N SER A 36 -5.96 8.69 13.16
CA SER A 36 -6.28 7.49 12.39
C SER A 36 -5.65 6.22 13.00
N HIS A 37 -6.46 5.18 13.18
CA HIS A 37 -6.01 3.80 13.34
C HIS A 37 -6.87 2.86 12.51
N ALA A 38 -6.28 1.73 12.09
CA ALA A 38 -6.97 0.79 11.22
C ALA A 38 -8.19 0.18 11.91
N THR A 39 -9.31 0.19 11.20
CA THR A 39 -10.58 -0.43 11.60
C THR A 39 -10.91 -1.59 10.67
N THR A 40 -11.98 -2.33 10.96
CA THR A 40 -12.41 -3.48 10.16
C THR A 40 -13.78 -3.23 9.56
N HIS A 41 -14.20 -4.04 8.57
CA HIS A 41 -15.57 -3.94 8.06
C HIS A 41 -16.65 -4.23 9.12
N ALA A 42 -16.34 -5.00 10.16
CA ALA A 42 -17.28 -5.30 11.24
C ALA A 42 -17.44 -4.13 12.22
N GLU A 43 -16.35 -3.40 12.48
CA GLU A 43 -16.30 -2.23 13.35
C GLU A 43 -15.66 -1.07 12.58
N PRO A 44 -16.39 -0.44 11.62
CA PRO A 44 -15.78 0.41 10.59
C PRO A 44 -15.52 1.85 11.03
N THR A 45 -16.10 2.26 12.16
CA THR A 45 -16.02 3.64 12.62
C THR A 45 -15.77 3.75 14.12
N TYR A 46 -15.17 4.87 14.50
CA TYR A 46 -15.03 5.31 15.89
C TYR A 46 -15.14 6.84 15.94
N GLU A 47 -15.29 7.40 17.13
CA GLU A 47 -15.40 8.85 17.33
C GLU A 47 -14.19 9.39 18.09
N VAL A 48 -13.66 10.53 17.63
CA VAL A 48 -12.64 11.31 18.34
C VAL A 48 -13.08 12.76 18.36
N ASP A 49 -13.21 13.34 19.56
CA ASP A 49 -13.53 14.76 19.76
C ASP A 49 -14.81 15.22 19.03
N GLY A 50 -15.80 14.33 18.89
CA GLY A 50 -17.05 14.59 18.17
C GLY A 50 -16.98 14.38 16.65
N VAL A 51 -15.86 13.86 16.12
CA VAL A 51 -15.64 13.58 14.70
C VAL A 51 -15.56 12.07 14.46
N ILE A 52 -16.39 11.57 13.55
CA ILE A 52 -16.45 10.15 13.21
C ILE A 52 -15.32 9.83 12.23
N HIS A 53 -14.51 8.84 12.56
CA HIS A 53 -13.45 8.34 11.69
C HIS A 53 -13.92 7.05 11.03
N TYR A 54 -13.70 6.93 9.73
CA TYR A 54 -13.80 5.70 8.95
C TYR A 54 -12.42 5.39 8.39
N CYS A 55 -11.81 4.32 8.89
CA CYS A 55 -10.40 3.99 8.59
C CYS A 55 -10.28 2.50 8.26
N VAL A 56 -11.20 1.96 7.46
CA VAL A 56 -11.22 0.52 7.16
C VAL A 56 -10.09 0.21 6.20
N ALA A 57 -9.17 -0.67 6.60
CA ALA A 57 -8.11 -1.17 5.73
C ALA A 57 -8.70 -2.08 4.63
N ASN A 58 -8.03 -2.16 3.48
CA ASN A 58 -8.47 -2.99 2.36
C ASN A 58 -9.94 -2.73 1.92
N MET A 59 -10.34 -1.46 1.81
CA MET A 59 -11.68 -1.07 1.34
C MET A 59 -12.14 -1.77 0.04
N PRO A 60 -11.28 -2.03 -0.97
CA PRO A 60 -11.69 -2.75 -2.18
C PRO A 60 -12.22 -4.17 -1.92
N GLY A 61 -11.89 -4.76 -0.76
CA GLY A 61 -12.39 -6.06 -0.32
C GLY A 61 -13.90 -6.11 -0.11
N ALA A 62 -14.56 -4.98 0.14
CA ALA A 62 -16.02 -4.90 0.25
C ALA A 62 -16.75 -5.11 -1.08
N VAL A 63 -16.07 -4.92 -2.22
CA VAL A 63 -16.64 -5.01 -3.57
C VAL A 63 -15.85 -5.98 -4.45
N PRO A 64 -15.73 -7.27 -4.04
CA PRO A 64 -14.74 -8.20 -4.58
C PRO A 64 -14.88 -8.47 -6.08
N VAL A 65 -16.12 -8.47 -6.62
CA VAL A 65 -16.34 -8.69 -8.06
C VAL A 65 -15.71 -7.56 -8.87
N THR A 66 -16.01 -6.31 -8.52
CA THR A 66 -15.49 -5.13 -9.23
C THR A 66 -14.00 -4.97 -9.01
N SER A 67 -13.52 -5.11 -7.76
CA SER A 67 -12.09 -4.91 -7.45
C SER A 67 -11.20 -6.00 -8.04
N ALA A 68 -11.64 -7.26 -8.04
CA ALA A 68 -10.89 -8.35 -8.68
C ALA A 68 -10.79 -8.15 -10.20
N GLN A 69 -11.88 -7.74 -10.86
CA GLN A 69 -11.85 -7.44 -12.29
C GLN A 69 -10.92 -6.26 -12.60
N ALA A 70 -11.01 -5.18 -11.84
CA ALA A 70 -10.13 -4.01 -12.00
C ALA A 70 -8.65 -4.39 -11.80
N LEU A 71 -8.33 -5.14 -10.74
CA LEU A 71 -6.95 -5.58 -10.47
C LEU A 71 -6.43 -6.51 -11.56
N ASN A 72 -7.24 -7.47 -12.00
CA ASN A 72 -6.85 -8.39 -13.08
C ASN A 72 -6.59 -7.65 -14.39
N ASN A 73 -7.44 -6.68 -14.76
CA ASN A 73 -7.23 -5.89 -15.98
C ASN A 73 -5.88 -5.13 -15.97
N ALA A 74 -5.42 -4.70 -14.79
CA ALA A 74 -4.13 -4.02 -14.64
C ALA A 74 -2.93 -5.00 -14.56
N THR A 75 -3.13 -6.20 -14.02
CA THR A 75 -2.03 -7.12 -13.68
C THR A 75 -1.86 -8.29 -14.65
N LEU A 76 -2.90 -8.66 -15.40
CA LEU A 76 -2.91 -9.84 -16.26
C LEU A 76 -1.77 -9.82 -17.28
N HIS A 77 -1.48 -8.67 -17.88
CA HIS A 77 -0.38 -8.53 -18.83
C HIS A 77 0.98 -8.94 -18.22
N TYR A 78 1.28 -8.48 -17.01
CA TYR A 78 2.52 -8.83 -16.32
C TYR A 78 2.54 -10.29 -15.88
N GLY A 79 1.39 -10.83 -15.44
CA GLY A 79 1.23 -12.24 -15.09
C GLY A 79 1.54 -13.17 -16.27
N LEU A 80 1.02 -12.85 -17.46
CA LEU A 80 1.30 -13.60 -18.68
C LEU A 80 2.78 -13.50 -19.09
N GLN A 81 3.38 -12.31 -19.01
CA GLN A 81 4.82 -12.15 -19.29
C GLN A 81 5.68 -13.02 -18.37
N LEU A 82 5.37 -13.06 -17.07
CA LEU A 82 6.05 -13.90 -16.10
C LEU A 82 5.86 -15.40 -16.38
N ALA A 83 4.65 -15.81 -16.79
CA ALA A 83 4.37 -17.20 -17.13
C ALA A 83 5.16 -17.66 -18.36
N ASP A 84 5.24 -16.83 -19.40
CA ASP A 84 5.91 -17.18 -20.66
C ASP A 84 7.44 -17.14 -20.56
N LYS A 85 7.99 -16.17 -19.81
CA LYS A 85 9.44 -15.88 -19.82
C LYS A 85 10.14 -16.10 -18.50
N GLY A 86 9.41 -16.38 -17.42
CA GLY A 86 9.97 -16.47 -16.06
C GLY A 86 10.72 -15.21 -15.67
N LEU A 87 11.90 -15.37 -15.05
CA LEU A 87 12.75 -14.25 -14.59
C LEU A 87 13.19 -13.31 -15.72
N LYS A 88 13.23 -13.78 -16.97
CA LYS A 88 13.59 -12.94 -18.11
C LYS A 88 12.59 -11.80 -18.32
N ALA A 89 11.31 -11.98 -17.98
CA ALA A 89 10.32 -10.90 -18.03
C ALA A 89 10.73 -9.70 -17.16
N ILE A 90 11.34 -9.96 -16.01
CA ILE A 90 11.79 -8.93 -15.06
C ILE A 90 13.04 -8.20 -15.60
N LEU A 91 13.87 -8.88 -16.40
CA LEU A 91 15.01 -8.24 -17.06
C LEU A 91 14.57 -7.38 -18.24
N ASP A 92 13.63 -7.88 -19.03
CA ASP A 92 13.12 -7.23 -20.25
C ASP A 92 12.25 -6.01 -19.94
N ASP A 93 11.43 -6.06 -18.88
CA ASP A 93 10.46 -5.02 -18.52
C ASP A 93 10.89 -4.25 -17.27
N HIS A 94 11.22 -2.96 -17.44
CA HIS A 94 11.63 -2.11 -16.33
C HIS A 94 10.50 -1.81 -15.32
N HIS A 95 9.23 -1.78 -15.76
CA HIS A 95 8.10 -1.57 -14.86
C HIS A 95 7.91 -2.79 -13.96
N LEU A 96 8.01 -4.00 -14.54
CA LEU A 96 7.97 -5.24 -13.77
C LEU A 96 9.18 -5.36 -12.83
N ARG A 97 10.37 -4.96 -13.29
CA ARG A 97 11.59 -4.92 -12.47
C ARG A 97 11.46 -4.03 -11.23
N ASN A 98 10.80 -2.88 -11.36
CA ASN A 98 10.58 -1.98 -10.22
C ASN A 98 9.71 -2.62 -9.13
N GLY A 99 8.93 -3.66 -9.46
CA GLY A 99 8.17 -4.47 -8.50
C GLY A 99 8.98 -5.55 -7.78
N LEU A 100 10.23 -5.83 -8.18
CA LEU A 100 11.05 -6.86 -7.53
C LEU A 100 11.48 -6.40 -6.13
N ASN A 101 11.03 -7.13 -5.11
CA ASN A 101 11.35 -6.83 -3.71
C ASN A 101 12.51 -7.66 -3.16
N VAL A 102 12.51 -8.96 -3.44
CA VAL A 102 13.50 -9.92 -2.93
C VAL A 102 13.85 -10.93 -4.02
N HIS A 103 15.14 -11.26 -4.15
CA HIS A 103 15.61 -12.34 -5.00
C HIS A 103 16.77 -13.09 -4.33
N LYS A 104 16.66 -14.42 -4.20
CA LYS A 104 17.69 -15.29 -3.58
C LYS A 104 18.23 -14.74 -2.24
N GLY A 105 17.33 -14.29 -1.36
CA GLY A 105 17.68 -13.74 -0.05
C GLY A 105 18.24 -12.30 -0.06
N LYS A 106 18.39 -11.67 -1.24
CA LYS A 106 18.81 -10.28 -1.36
C LYS A 106 17.61 -9.36 -1.51
N ILE A 107 17.58 -8.25 -0.78
CA ILE A 107 16.57 -7.22 -0.93
C ILE A 107 16.94 -6.33 -2.11
N THR A 108 16.02 -6.13 -3.04
CA THR A 108 16.22 -5.35 -4.26
C THR A 108 15.37 -4.09 -4.33
N ASN A 109 14.48 -3.88 -3.35
CA ASN A 109 13.68 -2.67 -3.23
C ASN A 109 14.29 -1.71 -2.20
N ARG A 110 14.68 -0.52 -2.67
CA ARG A 110 15.32 0.51 -1.83
C ARG A 110 14.49 0.90 -0.60
N ALA A 111 13.20 1.17 -0.79
CA ALA A 111 12.33 1.62 0.29
C ALA A 111 12.16 0.55 1.38
N VAL A 112 12.16 -0.74 1.02
CA VAL A 112 12.14 -1.85 1.98
C VAL A 112 13.46 -1.96 2.72
N ALA A 113 14.59 -1.85 2.00
CA ALA A 113 15.93 -1.91 2.59
C ALA A 113 16.14 -0.80 3.63
N GLU A 114 15.80 0.45 3.28
CA GLU A 114 15.89 1.61 4.17
C GLU A 114 14.97 1.48 5.38
N ALA A 115 13.71 1.05 5.18
CA ALA A 115 12.74 0.94 6.28
C ALA A 115 13.10 -0.16 7.29
N LEU A 116 13.82 -1.19 6.88
CA LEU A 116 14.15 -2.36 7.72
C LEU A 116 15.65 -2.42 8.10
N GLY A 117 16.47 -1.47 7.66
CA GLY A 117 17.90 -1.41 7.98
C GLY A 117 18.75 -2.49 7.30
N TYR A 118 18.36 -2.93 6.09
CA TYR A 118 19.08 -3.95 5.33
C TYR A 118 19.91 -3.35 4.18
N GLU A 119 20.90 -4.11 3.71
CA GLU A 119 21.60 -3.79 2.47
C GLU A 119 20.74 -4.07 1.24
N MET A 120 20.74 -3.12 0.30
CA MET A 120 20.08 -3.28 -0.99
C MET A 120 21.06 -3.84 -2.03
N ALA A 121 20.62 -4.84 -2.79
CA ALA A 121 21.28 -5.29 -4.00
C ALA A 121 20.58 -4.70 -5.24
N GLU A 122 21.36 -4.23 -6.21
CA GLU A 122 20.82 -3.77 -7.49
C GLU A 122 20.04 -4.90 -8.20
N PRO A 123 18.77 -4.69 -8.61
CA PRO A 123 17.91 -5.75 -9.16
C PRO A 123 18.55 -6.49 -10.34
N LYS A 124 19.21 -5.78 -11.25
CA LYS A 124 19.86 -6.39 -12.42
C LYS A 124 21.03 -7.29 -12.02
N THR A 125 21.84 -6.84 -11.06
CA THR A 125 22.96 -7.62 -10.53
C THR A 125 22.48 -8.82 -9.73
N ALA A 126 21.41 -8.67 -8.96
CA ALA A 126 20.80 -9.74 -8.20
C ALA A 126 20.24 -10.85 -9.09
N LEU A 127 19.63 -10.50 -10.23
CA LEU A 127 19.08 -11.46 -11.19
C LEU A 127 20.13 -12.17 -12.06
N ALA A 128 21.35 -11.64 -12.14
CA ALA A 128 22.46 -12.24 -12.89
C ALA A 128 23.30 -13.26 -12.08
N ALA A 129 23.17 -13.24 -10.75
CA ALA A 129 23.78 -14.17 -9.81
C ALA A 129 22.85 -15.37 -9.54
#